data_AF-A0A9W9F5K7-F1
#
_entry.id   AF-A0A9W9F5K7-F1
#
_cell.length_a   1.000
_cell.length_b   1.000
_cell.length_c   1.000
_cell.angle_alpha   90.00
_cell.angle_beta   90.00
_cell.angle_gamma   90.00
#
_symmetry.space_group_name_H-M   'P 1'
#
loop_
_entity.id
_entity.type
_entity.pdbx_description
1 polymer ?
#
loop_
_entity_poly.entity_id
_entity_poly.type
_entity_poly.pdbx_seq_one_letter_code
_entity_poly.pdbx_strand_id
1 'polypeptide(L)'
;MSETTASFKPALILHGGAGNLKRATLPPDLYAAHHASLQSYLRSTHNLLKNGASALDAAVHAVSLMEDDELFNCGRGSVFTTAGTIEMEASVMVTSVHDTTNLEGTIKRGAGVMGLKNVRHPIRLARESLLRSGVTVDGAPSHDGGNMHSQLHGSQVETLAREWGLEFKPDEWFWTKTRWDEHQRGLKGEAEPLSLSQGTVGCVCLDQWGNLAVATSTGGLTNKLPGRIGDTPSLGAGFWAESWEELVPNVTSSSDSSSARGFIQEAREWLADCLPPFMRDTHASTQYTPLPGSLETERFWAGSEKQALGYQASPAQKAYKKRAIAISGTGNGDSFLRVAAARTAAAMLRFSAPGLALADAVTAVAGPGGELQRSAGQRWNITSEGGGGIIGIEADSGLAGSGELRRGTVVFDFNSGGMWRAWVEEDSSGKEHERIMVFREEYR
;
A
#
# COMPACT_ATOMS: atom_id res chain seq x y z
N MET A 1 6.25 -9.12 -30.16
CA MET A 1 6.00 -9.36 -28.73
C MET A 1 7.22 -10.10 -28.21
N SER A 2 8.14 -9.43 -27.51
CA SER A 2 9.23 -10.16 -26.85
C SER A 2 8.58 -10.97 -25.72
N GLU A 3 8.78 -12.28 -25.70
CA GLU A 3 8.36 -13.13 -24.58
C GLU A 3 9.02 -12.59 -23.30
N THR A 4 8.23 -12.02 -22.40
CA THR A 4 8.68 -11.66 -21.06
C THR A 4 8.94 -12.95 -20.30
N THR A 5 10.21 -13.34 -20.23
CA THR A 5 10.66 -14.53 -19.49
C THR A 5 10.42 -14.34 -17.99
N ALA A 6 9.90 -15.37 -17.32
CA ALA A 6 9.72 -15.35 -15.87
C ALA A 6 11.06 -15.08 -15.15
N SER A 7 11.08 -14.09 -14.25
CA SER A 7 12.25 -13.71 -13.47
C SER A 7 12.04 -13.83 -11.96
N PHE A 8 10.80 -14.04 -11.51
CA PHE A 8 10.43 -14.20 -10.11
C PHE A 8 9.58 -15.44 -9.87
N LYS A 9 9.71 -16.01 -8.68
CA LYS A 9 8.67 -16.84 -8.08
C LYS A 9 7.56 -15.90 -7.59
N PRO A 10 6.28 -16.16 -7.94
CA PRO A 10 5.19 -15.34 -7.46
C PRO A 10 5.12 -15.34 -5.94
N ALA A 11 4.69 -14.21 -5.38
CA ALA A 11 4.45 -14.06 -3.95
C ALA A 11 3.15 -13.29 -3.72
N LEU A 12 2.44 -13.61 -2.64
CA LEU A 12 1.30 -12.83 -2.20
C LEU A 12 1.18 -12.81 -0.69
N ILE A 13 0.58 -11.74 -0.18
CA ILE A 13 0.08 -11.64 1.18
C ILE A 13 -1.26 -10.90 1.15
N LEU A 14 -2.21 -11.37 1.96
CA LEU A 14 -3.53 -10.78 2.12
C LEU A 14 -3.82 -10.48 3.59
N HIS A 15 -4.63 -9.45 3.85
CA HIS A 15 -5.15 -9.12 5.18
C HIS A 15 -6.67 -9.01 5.19
N GLY A 16 -7.28 -9.50 6.26
CA GLY A 16 -8.72 -9.41 6.55
C GLY A 16 -9.08 -8.32 7.56
N GLY A 17 -8.11 -7.48 7.93
CA GLY A 17 -8.29 -6.36 8.84
C GLY A 17 -7.55 -6.51 10.18
N ALA A 18 -7.16 -5.36 10.73
CA ALA A 18 -6.54 -5.22 12.03
C ALA A 18 -7.50 -4.58 13.04
N GLY A 19 -7.36 -4.93 14.32
CA GLY A 19 -8.25 -4.40 15.35
C GLY A 19 -7.91 -4.85 16.75
N ASN A 20 -8.75 -4.46 17.72
CA ASN A 20 -8.60 -4.86 19.12
C ASN A 20 -9.09 -6.29 19.34
N LEU A 21 -8.50 -7.24 18.64
CA LEU A 21 -8.79 -8.67 18.76
C LEU A 21 -8.10 -9.20 20.03
N LYS A 22 -8.83 -9.96 20.84
CA LYS A 22 -8.27 -10.67 21.99
C LYS A 22 -8.63 -12.13 21.88
N ARG A 23 -7.64 -13.00 22.03
CA ARG A 23 -7.82 -14.45 22.01
C ARG A 23 -8.94 -14.92 22.95
N ALA A 24 -9.00 -14.35 24.15
CA ALA A 24 -9.98 -14.70 25.17
C ALA A 24 -11.44 -14.35 24.79
N THR A 25 -11.65 -13.42 23.85
CA THR A 25 -12.98 -12.97 23.45
C THR A 25 -13.35 -13.31 22.01
N LEU A 26 -12.40 -13.86 21.22
CA LEU A 26 -12.66 -14.29 19.85
C LEU A 26 -13.27 -15.70 19.85
N PRO A 27 -14.53 -15.86 19.41
CA PRO A 27 -15.17 -17.17 19.37
C PRO A 27 -14.42 -18.16 18.46
N PRO A 28 -14.26 -19.44 18.85
CA PRO A 28 -13.56 -20.43 18.04
C PRO A 28 -14.17 -20.63 16.64
N ASP A 29 -15.50 -20.63 16.54
CA ASP A 29 -16.19 -20.81 15.25
C ASP A 29 -15.96 -19.62 14.32
N LEU A 30 -15.97 -18.39 14.86
CA LEU A 30 -15.64 -17.19 14.09
C LEU A 30 -14.18 -17.20 13.63
N TYR A 31 -13.27 -17.65 14.51
CA TYR A 31 -11.87 -17.84 14.15
C TYR A 31 -11.72 -18.84 13.01
N ALA A 32 -12.36 -20.00 13.11
CA ALA A 32 -12.33 -21.04 12.09
C ALA A 32 -12.93 -20.57 10.75
N ALA A 33 -14.02 -19.80 10.78
CA ALA A 33 -14.66 -19.25 9.60
C ALA A 33 -13.73 -18.26 8.86
N HIS A 34 -13.17 -17.27 9.58
CA HIS A 34 -12.18 -16.36 8.99
C HIS A 34 -10.95 -17.08 8.45
N HIS A 35 -10.44 -18.07 9.20
CA HIS A 35 -9.29 -18.85 8.77
C HIS A 35 -9.59 -19.62 7.46
N ALA A 36 -10.76 -20.26 7.37
CA ALA A 36 -11.18 -21.00 6.18
C ALA A 36 -11.34 -20.07 4.96
N SER A 37 -11.98 -18.91 5.13
CA SER A 37 -12.10 -17.90 4.06
C SER A 37 -10.73 -17.44 3.57
N LEU A 38 -9.84 -16.99 4.48
CA LEU A 38 -8.50 -16.52 4.10
C LEU A 38 -7.67 -17.61 3.42
N GLN A 39 -7.75 -18.86 3.89
CA GLN A 39 -7.06 -19.98 3.26
C GLN A 39 -7.59 -20.25 1.84
N SER A 40 -8.92 -20.19 1.64
CA SER A 40 -9.52 -20.35 0.32
C SER A 40 -9.06 -19.27 -0.66
N TYR A 41 -9.03 -18.00 -0.22
CA TYR A 41 -8.60 -16.87 -1.05
C TYR A 41 -7.11 -16.94 -1.36
N LEU A 42 -6.30 -17.29 -0.37
CA LEU A 42 -4.86 -17.50 -0.54
C LEU A 42 -4.60 -18.53 -1.63
N ARG A 43 -5.24 -19.70 -1.55
CA ARG A 43 -5.09 -20.78 -2.53
C ARG A 43 -5.56 -20.37 -3.93
N SER A 44 -6.73 -19.76 -4.03
CA SER A 44 -7.30 -19.34 -5.31
C SER A 44 -6.41 -18.32 -6.02
N THR A 45 -5.97 -17.29 -5.30
CA THR A 45 -5.11 -16.24 -5.84
C THR A 45 -3.70 -16.75 -6.17
N HIS A 46 -3.15 -17.62 -5.33
CA HIS A 46 -1.85 -18.22 -5.58
C HIS A 46 -1.85 -19.09 -6.84
N ASN A 47 -2.89 -19.90 -7.03
CA ASN A 47 -3.06 -20.68 -8.27
C ASN A 47 -3.20 -19.77 -9.50
N LEU A 48 -3.90 -18.64 -9.36
CA LEU A 48 -4.04 -17.66 -10.43
C LEU A 48 -2.67 -17.06 -10.83
N LEU A 49 -1.84 -16.68 -9.86
CA LEU A 49 -0.45 -16.22 -10.10
C LEU A 49 0.42 -17.30 -10.75
N LYS A 50 0.35 -18.54 -10.27
CA LYS A 50 1.10 -19.67 -10.85
C LYS A 50 0.74 -19.98 -12.29
N ASN A 51 -0.50 -19.67 -12.68
CA ASN A 51 -0.99 -19.81 -14.03
C ASN A 51 -0.73 -18.57 -14.91
N GLY A 52 0.16 -17.66 -14.46
CA GLY A 52 0.62 -16.53 -15.24
C GLY A 52 -0.34 -15.33 -15.24
N ALA A 53 -1.14 -15.13 -14.19
CA ALA A 53 -1.86 -13.86 -14.05
C ALA A 53 -0.92 -12.72 -13.62
N SER A 54 -1.30 -11.50 -14.00
CA SER A 54 -0.60 -10.29 -13.55
C SER A 54 -0.77 -10.07 -12.04
N ALA A 55 0.16 -9.33 -11.43
CA ALA A 55 0.05 -8.96 -10.03
C ALA A 55 -1.25 -8.18 -9.75
N LEU A 56 -1.65 -7.29 -10.65
CA LEU A 56 -2.87 -6.49 -10.55
C LEU A 56 -4.12 -7.38 -10.55
N ASP A 57 -4.24 -8.29 -11.52
CA ASP A 57 -5.41 -9.17 -11.62
C ASP A 57 -5.51 -10.11 -10.42
N ALA A 58 -4.37 -10.63 -9.94
CA ALA A 58 -4.33 -11.47 -8.75
C ALA A 58 -4.75 -10.70 -7.48
N ALA A 59 -4.22 -9.49 -7.27
CA ALA A 59 -4.58 -8.68 -6.11
C ALA A 59 -6.07 -8.28 -6.12
N VAL A 60 -6.59 -7.89 -7.29
CA VAL A 60 -8.01 -7.55 -7.49
C VAL A 60 -8.91 -8.78 -7.29
N HIS A 61 -8.48 -9.96 -7.74
CA HIS A 61 -9.20 -11.22 -7.53
C HIS A 61 -9.33 -11.55 -6.04
N ALA A 62 -8.22 -11.50 -5.29
CA ALA A 62 -8.22 -11.77 -3.85
C ALA A 62 -9.18 -10.83 -3.09
N VAL A 63 -9.14 -9.53 -3.40
CA VAL A 63 -10.00 -8.54 -2.74
C VAL A 63 -11.46 -8.68 -3.19
N SER A 64 -11.72 -9.04 -4.44
CA SER A 64 -13.10 -9.32 -4.90
C SER A 64 -13.74 -10.47 -4.13
N LEU A 65 -12.96 -11.52 -3.79
CA LEU A 65 -13.44 -12.64 -2.97
C LEU A 65 -13.79 -12.19 -1.55
N MET A 66 -12.98 -11.29 -0.96
CA MET A 66 -13.25 -10.72 0.36
C MET A 66 -14.46 -9.77 0.35
N GLU A 67 -14.69 -9.03 -0.74
CA GLU A 67 -15.87 -8.16 -0.91
C GLU A 67 -17.18 -8.94 -1.02
N ASP A 68 -17.15 -10.20 -1.46
CA ASP A 68 -18.35 -11.06 -1.49
C ASP A 68 -18.63 -11.75 -0.15
N ASP A 69 -17.67 -11.75 0.79
CA ASP A 69 -17.79 -12.41 2.08
C ASP A 69 -18.20 -11.42 3.19
N GLU A 70 -19.38 -11.65 3.77
CA GLU A 70 -19.96 -10.84 4.84
C GLU A 70 -19.12 -10.79 6.12
N LEU A 71 -18.17 -11.70 6.28
CA LEU A 71 -17.23 -11.72 7.39
C LEU A 71 -16.31 -10.49 7.43
N PHE A 72 -16.01 -9.89 6.27
CA PHE A 72 -15.04 -8.80 6.16
C PHE A 72 -15.72 -7.44 5.96
N ASN A 73 -15.13 -6.38 6.51
CA ASN A 73 -15.67 -5.02 6.37
C ASN A 73 -15.33 -4.40 5.01
N CYS A 74 -15.93 -4.95 3.96
CA CYS A 74 -15.86 -4.48 2.58
C CYS A 74 -16.98 -5.12 1.77
N GLY A 75 -17.39 -4.52 0.65
CA GLY A 75 -18.44 -5.08 -0.19
C GLY A 75 -19.66 -5.48 0.63
N ARG A 76 -20.10 -6.72 0.49
CA ARG A 76 -21.23 -7.34 1.19
C ARG A 76 -21.20 -7.21 2.72
N GLY A 77 -20.03 -7.20 3.34
CA GLY A 77 -19.88 -7.10 4.79
C GLY A 77 -19.59 -5.69 5.30
N SER A 78 -19.81 -4.65 4.47
CA SER A 78 -19.53 -3.25 4.82
C SER A 78 -20.35 -2.76 6.02
N VAL A 79 -19.70 -1.94 6.84
CA VAL A 79 -20.32 -1.26 7.98
C VAL A 79 -21.25 -0.12 7.54
N PHE A 80 -22.16 0.28 8.44
CA PHE A 80 -23.13 1.35 8.21
C PHE A 80 -22.61 2.72 8.67
N THR A 81 -23.06 3.77 7.98
CA THR A 81 -22.93 5.17 8.40
C THR A 81 -23.89 5.50 9.54
N THR A 82 -23.77 6.69 10.14
CA THR A 82 -24.77 7.19 11.11
C THR A 82 -26.17 7.33 10.53
N ALA A 83 -26.30 7.44 9.21
CA ALA A 83 -27.59 7.51 8.51
C ALA A 83 -28.18 6.13 8.18
N GLY A 84 -27.52 5.04 8.59
CA GLY A 84 -27.95 3.68 8.27
C GLY A 84 -27.74 3.30 6.79
N THR A 85 -26.88 4.04 6.08
CA THR A 85 -26.49 3.75 4.68
C THR A 85 -25.15 3.05 4.63
N ILE A 86 -24.81 2.46 3.48
CA ILE A 86 -23.49 1.86 3.22
C ILE A 86 -22.75 2.72 2.20
N GLU A 87 -21.46 2.98 2.45
CA GLU A 87 -20.58 3.76 1.58
C GLU A 87 -19.21 3.09 1.53
N MET A 88 -18.79 2.64 0.35
CA MET A 88 -17.59 1.83 0.17
C MET A 88 -16.46 2.60 -0.50
N GLU A 89 -15.24 2.14 -0.25
CA GLU A 89 -14.00 2.73 -0.75
C GLU A 89 -13.05 1.61 -1.17
N ALA A 90 -12.31 1.81 -2.26
CA ALA A 90 -11.28 0.87 -2.70
C ALA A 90 -10.16 1.56 -3.46
N SER A 91 -9.01 0.91 -3.55
CA SER A 91 -7.85 1.42 -4.27
C SER A 91 -6.97 0.33 -4.84
N VAL A 92 -6.24 0.70 -5.89
CA VAL A 92 -5.16 -0.10 -6.47
C VAL A 92 -3.93 0.77 -6.73
N MET A 93 -2.73 0.20 -6.60
CA MET A 93 -1.51 0.79 -7.11
C MET A 93 -0.60 -0.28 -7.68
N VAL A 94 0.04 0.03 -8.79
CA VAL A 94 0.94 -0.89 -9.49
C VAL A 94 2.31 -0.27 -9.64
N THR A 95 3.33 -1.11 -9.74
CA THR A 95 4.72 -0.75 -10.07
C THR A 95 5.45 -1.97 -10.60
N SER A 96 6.70 -1.83 -11.04
CA SER A 96 7.51 -2.95 -11.50
C SER A 96 8.97 -2.80 -11.11
N VAL A 97 9.61 -3.94 -10.86
CA VAL A 97 11.06 -4.04 -10.66
C VAL A 97 11.81 -3.79 -11.97
N HIS A 98 11.19 -4.00 -13.13
CA HIS A 98 11.80 -3.73 -14.43
C HIS A 98 11.31 -2.39 -14.99
N ASP A 99 11.98 -1.90 -16.02
CA ASP A 99 11.36 -0.89 -16.88
C ASP A 99 10.24 -1.57 -17.68
N THR A 100 9.07 -0.95 -17.67
CA THR A 100 7.85 -1.51 -18.26
C THR A 100 7.17 -0.53 -19.20
N THR A 101 7.97 0.32 -19.87
CA THR A 101 7.48 1.14 -20.97
C THR A 101 6.59 0.30 -21.91
N ASN A 102 5.31 0.67 -21.98
CA ASN A 102 4.27 0.07 -22.84
C ASN A 102 3.63 -1.27 -22.39
N LEU A 103 3.70 -1.65 -21.11
CA LEU A 103 2.88 -2.75 -20.57
C LEU A 103 1.74 -2.21 -19.70
N GLU A 104 0.50 -2.56 -20.04
CA GLU A 104 -0.69 -2.09 -19.33
C GLU A 104 -0.67 -2.53 -17.86
N GLY A 105 -0.84 -1.58 -16.93
CA GLY A 105 -0.98 -1.90 -15.52
C GLY A 105 0.32 -2.25 -14.80
N THR A 106 1.47 -1.89 -15.37
CA THR A 106 2.79 -2.06 -14.72
C THR A 106 3.48 -0.71 -14.46
N ILE A 107 3.03 0.36 -15.12
CA ILE A 107 3.54 1.72 -14.93
C ILE A 107 3.14 2.24 -13.56
N LYS A 108 4.10 2.81 -12.80
CA LYS A 108 3.86 3.33 -11.43
C LYS A 108 2.69 4.32 -11.38
N ARG A 109 1.51 3.82 -11.00
CA ARG A 109 0.23 4.53 -10.99
C ARG A 109 -0.70 3.92 -9.97
N GLY A 110 -1.64 4.72 -9.47
CA GLY A 110 -2.66 4.26 -8.54
C GLY A 110 -3.97 4.99 -8.73
N ALA A 111 -5.06 4.31 -8.39
CA ALA A 111 -6.42 4.81 -8.46
C ALA A 111 -7.14 4.49 -7.14
N GLY A 112 -7.87 5.46 -6.61
CA GLY A 112 -8.79 5.32 -5.49
C GLY A 112 -10.21 5.68 -5.92
N VAL A 113 -11.19 4.91 -5.48
CA VAL A 113 -12.61 5.14 -5.69
C VAL A 113 -13.31 5.16 -4.34
N MET A 114 -14.19 6.13 -4.12
CA MET A 114 -14.68 6.44 -2.77
C MET A 114 -16.12 6.96 -2.78
N GLY A 115 -16.82 6.82 -1.65
CA GLY A 115 -18.22 7.22 -1.54
C GLY A 115 -19.15 6.36 -2.42
N LEU A 116 -18.76 5.11 -2.70
CA LEU A 116 -19.48 4.23 -3.61
C LEU A 116 -20.70 3.60 -2.95
N LYS A 117 -21.78 3.50 -3.72
CA LYS A 117 -22.98 2.77 -3.38
C LYS A 117 -23.29 1.74 -4.46
N ASN A 118 -23.81 0.60 -4.02
CA ASN A 118 -24.37 -0.46 -4.87
C ASN A 118 -23.41 -1.13 -5.88
N VAL A 119 -22.16 -0.71 -6.04
CA VAL A 119 -21.16 -1.43 -6.85
C VAL A 119 -20.77 -2.71 -6.12
N ARG A 120 -20.99 -3.89 -6.70
CA ARG A 120 -20.71 -5.18 -6.02
C ARG A 120 -19.26 -5.29 -5.57
N HIS A 121 -18.35 -4.93 -6.47
CA HIS A 121 -16.91 -5.02 -6.25
C HIS A 121 -16.23 -3.66 -6.44
N PRO A 122 -16.18 -2.83 -5.38
CA PRO A 122 -15.40 -1.59 -5.38
C PRO A 122 -13.97 -1.74 -5.93
N ILE A 123 -13.28 -2.83 -5.61
CA ILE A 123 -11.89 -3.04 -6.08
C ILE A 123 -11.79 -3.20 -7.59
N ARG A 124 -12.78 -3.81 -8.24
CA ARG A 124 -12.81 -3.91 -9.70
C ARG A 124 -13.02 -2.54 -10.33
N LEU A 125 -13.85 -1.69 -9.72
CA LEU A 125 -14.00 -0.30 -10.16
C LEU A 125 -12.70 0.51 -9.98
N ALA A 126 -11.93 0.26 -8.90
CA ALA A 126 -10.59 0.84 -8.75
C ALA A 126 -9.65 0.40 -9.87
N ARG A 127 -9.64 -0.90 -10.22
CA ARG A 127 -8.89 -1.45 -11.38
C ARG A 127 -9.29 -0.78 -12.68
N GLU A 128 -10.59 -0.70 -13.00
CA GLU A 128 -11.02 -0.07 -14.25
C GLU A 128 -10.71 1.44 -14.26
N SER A 129 -10.76 2.12 -13.11
CA SER A 129 -10.34 3.52 -13.00
C SER A 129 -8.84 3.68 -13.28
N LEU A 130 -8.00 2.75 -12.82
CA LEU A 130 -6.57 2.72 -13.14
C LEU A 130 -6.31 2.58 -14.65
N LEU A 131 -7.05 1.69 -15.32
CA LEU A 131 -6.78 1.30 -16.70
C LEU A 131 -7.48 2.17 -17.75
N ARG A 132 -8.68 2.69 -17.46
CA ARG A 132 -9.57 3.32 -18.45
C ARG A 132 -9.76 4.83 -18.28
N SER A 133 -9.34 5.42 -17.16
CA SER A 133 -9.51 6.87 -16.95
C SER A 133 -8.45 7.74 -17.61
N GLY A 134 -7.47 7.13 -18.29
CA GLY A 134 -6.44 7.85 -19.03
C GLY A 134 -7.01 8.58 -20.25
N VAL A 135 -6.56 9.81 -20.45
CA VAL A 135 -6.85 10.60 -21.65
C VAL A 135 -5.56 11.16 -22.25
N THR A 136 -5.46 11.11 -23.57
CA THR A 136 -4.38 11.75 -24.32
C THR A 136 -4.50 13.28 -24.26
N VAL A 137 -3.48 14.00 -24.76
CA VAL A 137 -3.45 15.47 -24.76
C VAL A 137 -4.62 16.10 -25.53
N ASP A 138 -5.11 15.42 -26.56
CA ASP A 138 -6.28 15.79 -27.37
C ASP A 138 -7.61 15.28 -26.79
N GLY A 139 -7.60 14.64 -25.63
CA GLY A 139 -8.80 14.20 -24.90
C GLY A 139 -9.38 12.87 -25.33
N ALA A 140 -8.68 12.10 -26.19
CA ALA A 140 -9.11 10.75 -26.56
C ALA A 140 -8.81 9.75 -25.42
N PRO A 141 -9.67 8.73 -25.20
CA PRO A 141 -9.39 7.68 -24.24
C PRO A 141 -8.06 6.98 -24.54
N SER A 142 -7.29 6.73 -23.49
CA SER A 142 -5.99 6.08 -23.58
C SER A 142 -5.87 4.99 -22.54
N HIS A 143 -5.63 3.76 -23.02
CA HIS A 143 -5.22 2.66 -22.17
C HIS A 143 -3.78 2.92 -21.72
N ASP A 144 -3.59 3.12 -20.43
CA ASP A 144 -2.30 3.36 -19.77
C ASP A 144 -1.47 4.59 -20.23
N GLY A 145 -2.01 5.53 -21.02
CA GLY A 145 -1.23 6.65 -21.59
C GLY A 145 -1.81 8.06 -21.39
N GLY A 146 -1.48 8.71 -20.26
CA GLY A 146 -1.67 10.16 -20.02
C GLY A 146 -2.92 10.54 -19.19
N ASN A 147 -2.79 11.50 -18.27
CA ASN A 147 -3.86 12.15 -17.48
C ASN A 147 -4.93 11.27 -16.80
N MET A 148 -4.58 10.06 -16.33
CA MET A 148 -5.52 9.26 -15.53
C MET A 148 -5.97 10.01 -14.26
N HIS A 149 -7.19 9.73 -13.79
CA HIS A 149 -7.70 10.28 -12.55
C HIS A 149 -7.36 9.36 -11.37
N SER A 150 -6.46 9.80 -10.50
CA SER A 150 -6.00 8.99 -9.37
C SER A 150 -7.03 8.83 -8.25
N GLN A 151 -8.01 9.71 -8.13
CA GLN A 151 -9.05 9.65 -7.09
C GLN A 151 -10.39 10.11 -7.68
N LEU A 152 -11.40 9.25 -7.60
CA LEU A 152 -12.75 9.51 -8.12
C LEU A 152 -13.80 9.21 -7.04
N HIS A 153 -14.87 10.00 -6.98
CA HIS A 153 -15.83 9.96 -5.89
C HIS A 153 -17.29 9.88 -6.35
N GLY A 154 -18.08 9.10 -5.62
CA GLY A 154 -19.54 9.12 -5.60
C GLY A 154 -20.18 8.76 -6.94
N SER A 155 -21.31 9.43 -7.22
CA SER A 155 -22.16 9.10 -8.37
C SER A 155 -21.44 9.18 -9.72
N GLN A 156 -20.42 10.03 -9.86
CA GLN A 156 -19.70 10.17 -11.12
C GLN A 156 -18.95 8.88 -11.48
N VAL A 157 -18.26 8.27 -10.52
CA VAL A 157 -17.52 7.02 -10.77
C VAL A 157 -18.44 5.80 -10.83
N GLU A 158 -19.58 5.85 -10.16
CA GLU A 158 -20.64 4.84 -10.32
C GLU A 158 -21.27 4.88 -11.72
N THR A 159 -21.40 6.06 -12.34
CA THR A 159 -21.85 6.17 -13.74
C THR A 159 -20.85 5.49 -14.67
N LEU A 160 -19.55 5.78 -14.51
CA LEU A 160 -18.48 5.08 -15.24
C LEU A 160 -18.53 3.57 -14.99
N ALA A 161 -18.82 3.14 -13.75
CA ALA A 161 -18.93 1.73 -13.44
C ALA A 161 -20.02 1.04 -14.26
N ARG A 162 -21.19 1.69 -14.43
CA ARG A 162 -22.28 1.20 -15.27
C ARG A 162 -21.87 1.15 -16.75
N GLU A 163 -21.23 2.21 -17.25
CA GLU A 163 -20.73 2.28 -18.62
C GLU A 163 -19.68 1.20 -18.92
N TRP A 164 -18.86 0.85 -17.94
CA TRP A 164 -17.85 -0.22 -18.04
C TRP A 164 -18.41 -1.63 -17.77
N GLY A 165 -19.72 -1.75 -17.51
CA GLY A 165 -20.39 -3.04 -17.33
C GLY A 165 -20.12 -3.71 -15.99
N LEU A 166 -19.74 -2.94 -14.96
CA LEU A 166 -19.58 -3.47 -13.60
C LEU A 166 -20.94 -3.78 -12.98
N GLU A 167 -20.98 -4.86 -12.19
CA GLU A 167 -22.21 -5.33 -11.56
C GLU A 167 -22.61 -4.45 -10.38
N PHE A 168 -23.91 -4.12 -10.32
CA PHE A 168 -24.54 -3.47 -9.18
C PHE A 168 -25.44 -4.45 -8.43
N LYS A 169 -25.49 -4.30 -7.10
CA LYS A 169 -26.36 -5.05 -6.21
C LYS A 169 -27.29 -4.11 -5.43
N PRO A 170 -28.49 -4.57 -5.07
CA PRO A 170 -29.39 -3.76 -4.24
C PRO A 170 -28.88 -3.68 -2.80
N ASP A 171 -29.37 -2.71 -2.01
CA ASP A 171 -28.91 -2.48 -0.63
C ASP A 171 -29.03 -3.72 0.26
N GLU A 172 -30.07 -4.54 0.06
CA GLU A 172 -30.32 -5.77 0.81
C GLU A 172 -29.22 -6.83 0.61
N TRP A 173 -28.49 -6.77 -0.51
CA TRP A 173 -27.35 -7.66 -0.73
C TRP A 173 -26.17 -7.29 0.16
N PHE A 174 -25.94 -5.99 0.40
CA PHE A 174 -24.88 -5.48 1.27
C PHE A 174 -25.27 -5.46 2.75
N TRP A 175 -26.57 -5.55 3.04
CA TRP A 175 -27.06 -5.58 4.41
C TRP A 175 -26.76 -6.93 5.06
N THR A 176 -26.16 -6.89 6.25
CA THR A 176 -25.94 -8.10 7.06
C THR A 176 -26.40 -7.83 8.48
N LYS A 177 -27.00 -8.86 9.11
CA LYS A 177 -27.51 -8.74 10.48
C LYS A 177 -26.41 -8.35 11.46
N THR A 178 -25.23 -8.95 11.34
CA THR A 178 -24.09 -8.68 12.20
C THR A 178 -23.68 -7.20 12.16
N ARG A 179 -23.50 -6.63 10.96
CA ARG A 179 -23.12 -5.20 10.80
C ARG A 179 -24.23 -4.25 11.23
N TRP A 180 -25.48 -4.63 11.05
CA TRP A 180 -26.62 -3.84 11.52
C TRP A 180 -26.68 -3.81 13.06
N ASP A 181 -26.46 -4.95 13.71
CA ASP A 181 -26.45 -5.05 15.17
C ASP A 181 -25.24 -4.28 15.77
N GLU A 182 -24.08 -4.25 15.10
CA GLU A 182 -22.95 -3.35 15.42
C GLU A 182 -23.33 -1.87 15.31
N HIS A 183 -23.96 -1.47 14.20
CA HIS A 183 -24.45 -0.11 13.98
C HIS A 183 -25.37 0.37 15.11
N GLN A 184 -26.38 -0.45 15.45
CA GLN A 184 -27.36 -0.14 16.49
C GLN A 184 -26.74 -0.03 17.89
N ARG A 185 -25.76 -0.89 18.23
CA ARG A 185 -25.03 -0.80 19.51
C ARG A 185 -24.16 0.45 19.57
N GLY A 186 -23.45 0.76 18.48
CA GLY A 186 -22.65 1.97 18.39
C GLY A 186 -23.46 3.25 18.54
N LEU A 187 -24.70 3.32 18.03
CA LEU A 187 -25.58 4.47 18.21
C LEU A 187 -26.04 4.66 19.66
N LYS A 188 -26.06 3.58 20.45
CA LYS A 188 -26.39 3.61 21.88
C LYS A 188 -25.17 3.89 22.78
N GLY A 189 -23.97 3.96 22.21
CA GLY A 189 -22.72 4.13 22.96
C GLY A 189 -22.29 2.87 23.72
N GLU A 190 -22.77 1.69 23.31
CA GLU A 190 -22.39 0.42 23.92
C GLU A 190 -20.99 -0.01 23.45
N ALA A 191 -20.23 -0.69 24.32
CA ALA A 191 -18.90 -1.16 23.98
C ALA A 191 -18.96 -2.32 22.96
N GLU A 192 -18.10 -2.28 21.95
CA GLU A 192 -17.92 -3.37 20.99
C GLU A 192 -17.05 -4.51 21.60
N PRO A 193 -17.55 -5.75 21.72
CA PRO A 193 -16.79 -6.88 22.24
C PRO A 193 -15.67 -7.33 21.29
N LEU A 194 -15.81 -7.07 19.99
CA LEU A 194 -14.78 -7.29 18.95
C LEU A 194 -14.74 -6.05 18.05
N SER A 195 -13.72 -5.21 18.20
CA SER A 195 -13.55 -4.04 17.33
C SER A 195 -12.81 -4.44 16.05
N LEU A 196 -13.57 -4.99 15.08
CA LEU A 196 -13.22 -5.02 13.65
C LEU A 196 -13.91 -3.86 12.90
N SER A 197 -14.49 -2.90 13.62
CA SER A 197 -15.23 -1.75 13.08
C SER A 197 -14.39 -0.80 12.22
N GLN A 198 -13.06 -0.96 12.21
CA GLN A 198 -12.08 -0.26 11.38
C GLN A 198 -11.35 -1.21 10.43
N GLY A 199 -11.87 -2.43 10.25
CA GLY A 199 -11.26 -3.44 9.39
C GLY A 199 -11.26 -2.99 7.94
N THR A 200 -10.13 -3.16 7.29
CA THR A 200 -9.95 -3.00 5.85
C THR A 200 -9.42 -4.32 5.34
N VAL A 201 -9.73 -4.69 4.10
CA VAL A 201 -9.12 -5.84 3.44
C VAL A 201 -8.12 -5.39 2.40
N GLY A 202 -7.15 -6.24 2.11
CA GLY A 202 -6.19 -5.94 1.06
C GLY A 202 -5.32 -7.11 0.68
N CYS A 203 -4.71 -6.99 -0.48
CA CYS A 203 -3.80 -7.98 -1.05
C CYS A 203 -2.63 -7.28 -1.72
N VAL A 204 -1.43 -7.79 -1.49
CA VAL A 204 -0.22 -7.41 -2.22
C VAL A 204 0.29 -8.62 -2.96
N CYS A 205 0.56 -8.46 -4.26
CA CYS A 205 1.02 -9.53 -5.13
C CYS A 205 2.30 -9.12 -5.86
N LEU A 206 3.20 -10.09 -6.05
CA LEU A 206 4.32 -10.08 -6.97
C LEU A 206 4.08 -11.18 -8.01
N ASP A 207 4.05 -10.82 -9.30
CA ASP A 207 3.94 -11.81 -10.37
C ASP A 207 5.30 -12.35 -10.84
N GLN A 208 5.25 -13.33 -11.74
CA GLN A 208 6.46 -13.99 -12.25
C GLN A 208 7.38 -13.07 -13.06
N TRP A 209 6.88 -11.90 -13.49
CA TRP A 209 7.63 -10.95 -14.29
C TRP A 209 8.23 -9.82 -13.46
N GLY A 210 7.97 -9.78 -12.15
CA GLY A 210 8.51 -8.73 -11.28
C GLY A 210 7.62 -7.50 -11.18
N ASN A 211 6.35 -7.58 -11.57
CA ASN A 211 5.39 -6.52 -11.30
C ASN A 211 4.80 -6.70 -9.91
N LEU A 212 4.56 -5.58 -9.24
CA LEU A 212 3.93 -5.50 -7.93
C LEU A 212 2.61 -4.76 -8.05
N ALA A 213 1.60 -5.27 -7.36
CA ALA A 213 0.33 -4.59 -7.21
C ALA A 213 -0.16 -4.68 -5.76
N VAL A 214 -0.76 -3.60 -5.30
CA VAL A 214 -1.58 -3.56 -4.10
C VAL A 214 -3.03 -3.28 -4.48
N ALA A 215 -3.94 -3.96 -3.80
CA ALA A 215 -5.38 -3.77 -3.85
C ALA A 215 -5.92 -3.67 -2.42
N THR A 216 -6.76 -2.68 -2.12
CA THR A 216 -7.30 -2.43 -0.77
C THR A 216 -8.78 -2.03 -0.87
N SER A 217 -9.64 -2.53 0.01
CA SER A 217 -11.10 -2.24 0.01
C SER A 217 -11.66 -2.16 1.44
N THR A 218 -12.66 -1.29 1.65
CA THR A 218 -13.29 -1.10 2.96
C THR A 218 -14.74 -0.58 2.86
N GLY A 219 -15.56 -0.92 3.87
CA GLY A 219 -16.81 -0.21 4.19
C GLY A 219 -16.59 1.07 5.02
N GLY A 220 -15.37 1.28 5.51
CA GLY A 220 -14.99 2.40 6.36
C GLY A 220 -15.16 2.08 7.85
N LEU A 221 -15.62 3.06 8.62
CA LEU A 221 -15.80 2.98 10.07
C LEU A 221 -17.29 2.82 10.42
N THR A 222 -17.62 1.89 11.33
CA THR A 222 -18.99 1.78 11.87
C THR A 222 -19.44 3.12 12.43
N ASN A 223 -20.62 3.57 12.02
CA ASN A 223 -21.19 4.87 12.37
C ASN A 223 -20.31 6.05 11.95
N LYS A 224 -19.57 5.92 10.85
CA LYS A 224 -18.96 7.07 10.19
C LYS A 224 -20.05 8.07 9.77
N LEU A 225 -19.72 9.36 9.80
CA LEU A 225 -20.55 10.36 9.13
C LEU A 225 -20.61 10.02 7.63
N PRO A 226 -21.79 10.09 6.98
CA PRO A 226 -21.88 9.99 5.53
C PRO A 226 -20.89 10.94 4.84
N GLY A 227 -20.16 10.42 3.86
CA GLY A 227 -19.10 11.15 3.16
C GLY A 227 -17.73 11.14 3.86
N ARG A 228 -17.57 10.52 5.04
CA ARG A 228 -16.25 10.32 5.64
C ARG A 228 -15.46 9.33 4.78
N ILE A 229 -14.27 9.77 4.35
CA ILE A 229 -13.31 8.98 3.58
C ILE A 229 -12.13 8.61 4.47
N GLY A 230 -11.71 7.34 4.41
CA GLY A 230 -10.58 6.83 5.19
C GLY A 230 -9.25 6.88 4.45
N ASP A 231 -8.30 6.09 4.96
CA ASP A 231 -6.97 5.89 4.38
C ASP A 231 -6.98 5.00 3.14
N THR A 232 -7.95 4.08 3.06
CA THR A 232 -8.03 3.04 2.02
C THR A 232 -7.99 3.59 0.60
N PRO A 233 -8.79 4.61 0.20
CA PRO A 233 -8.72 5.16 -1.14
C PRO A 233 -7.73 6.32 -1.27
N SER A 234 -7.05 6.68 -0.17
CA SER A 234 -6.18 7.85 -0.08
C SER A 234 -4.72 7.48 -0.38
N LEU A 235 -4.23 7.95 -1.53
CA LEU A 235 -2.86 7.68 -1.98
C LEU A 235 -1.83 8.03 -0.91
N GLY A 236 -0.99 7.05 -0.57
CA GLY A 236 0.11 7.22 0.38
C GLY A 236 -0.30 7.10 1.84
N ALA A 237 -1.60 6.99 2.15
CA ALA A 237 -2.07 6.69 3.50
C ALA A 237 -2.24 5.19 3.70
N GLY A 238 -3.29 4.59 3.13
CA GLY A 238 -3.64 3.18 3.31
C GLY A 238 -2.96 2.23 2.34
N PHE A 239 -2.42 2.72 1.22
CA PHE A 239 -1.78 1.88 0.21
C PHE A 239 -0.68 2.64 -0.52
N TRP A 240 0.33 1.90 -0.99
CA TRP A 240 1.39 2.44 -1.82
C TRP A 240 2.10 1.35 -2.61
N ALA A 241 2.54 1.66 -3.83
CA ALA A 241 3.47 0.86 -4.60
C ALA A 241 4.48 1.77 -5.32
N GLU A 242 5.75 1.45 -5.25
CA GLU A 242 6.77 2.17 -5.98
C GLU A 242 8.05 1.40 -6.21
N SER A 243 8.79 1.84 -7.22
CA SER A 243 10.16 1.40 -7.50
C SER A 243 11.12 2.59 -7.55
N TRP A 244 12.39 2.35 -7.23
CA TRP A 244 13.50 3.29 -7.39
C TRP A 244 14.81 2.56 -7.67
N GLU A 245 15.80 3.28 -8.16
CA GLU A 245 17.16 2.77 -8.35
C GLU A 245 17.99 2.97 -7.08
N GLU A 246 18.73 1.94 -6.70
CA GLU A 246 19.70 1.96 -5.61
C GLU A 246 21.10 1.70 -6.16
N LEU A 247 22.08 2.44 -5.64
CA LEU A 247 23.49 2.21 -5.89
C LEU A 247 23.95 0.93 -5.21
N VAL A 248 24.53 0.00 -5.96
CA VAL A 248 25.20 -1.17 -5.40
C VAL A 248 26.60 -0.72 -4.96
N PRO A 249 26.96 -0.79 -3.66
CA PRO A 249 28.31 -0.48 -3.22
C PRO A 249 29.29 -1.48 -3.85
N ASN A 250 30.30 -1.01 -4.59
CA ASN A 250 31.34 -1.89 -5.13
C ASN A 250 32.07 -2.58 -3.97
N VAL A 251 31.96 -3.91 -3.90
CA VAL A 251 32.80 -4.74 -3.02
C VAL A 251 34.17 -4.92 -3.68
N THR A 252 34.96 -3.84 -3.82
CA THR A 252 36.40 -3.92 -4.09
C THR A 252 37.13 -2.64 -3.64
N SER A 253 37.84 -2.80 -2.53
CA SER A 253 39.17 -2.29 -2.13
C SER A 253 39.50 -0.79 -2.03
N SER A 254 40.13 -0.52 -0.88
CA SER A 254 41.18 0.46 -0.53
C SER A 254 40.80 1.93 -0.34
N SER A 255 40.80 2.30 0.95
CA SER A 255 41.39 3.52 1.51
C SER A 255 41.60 4.68 0.53
N ASP A 256 40.66 5.62 0.49
CA ASP A 256 40.99 6.96 0.07
C ASP A 256 40.35 7.98 1.01
N SER A 257 41.21 8.70 1.73
CA SER A 257 40.88 9.63 2.82
C SER A 257 40.36 10.98 2.30
N SER A 258 39.64 10.99 1.18
CA SER A 258 39.09 12.20 0.55
C SER A 258 37.63 12.48 0.92
N SER A 259 36.92 11.51 1.50
CA SER A 259 35.50 11.64 1.92
C SER A 259 35.28 12.55 3.14
N ALA A 260 36.31 12.78 3.96
CA ALA A 260 36.20 13.61 5.16
C ALA A 260 36.04 15.11 4.86
N ARG A 261 36.50 15.59 3.69
CA ARG A 261 36.34 17.01 3.32
C ARG A 261 34.97 17.36 2.76
N GLY A 262 34.32 16.43 2.05
CA GLY A 262 32.93 16.60 1.60
C GLY A 262 31.95 16.67 2.78
N PHE A 263 32.12 15.78 3.76
CA PHE A 263 31.30 15.75 4.97
C PHE A 263 31.39 17.02 5.82
N ILE A 264 32.57 17.63 5.93
CA ILE A 264 32.77 18.87 6.70
C ILE A 264 32.14 20.09 5.97
N GLN A 265 32.08 20.06 4.64
CA GLN A 265 31.46 21.12 3.86
C GLN A 265 29.93 21.00 3.86
N GLU A 266 29.40 19.78 3.75
CA GLU A 266 27.95 19.48 3.84
C GLU A 266 27.39 19.74 5.26
N ALA A 267 28.14 19.42 6.31
CA ALA A 267 27.75 19.73 7.69
C ALA A 267 27.66 21.24 7.96
N ARG A 268 28.46 22.07 7.27
CA ARG A 268 28.39 23.54 7.40
C ARG A 268 27.14 24.12 6.76
N GLU A 269 26.63 23.52 5.68
CA GLU A 269 25.39 23.96 5.03
C GLU A 269 24.15 23.58 5.85
N TRP A 270 24.16 22.41 6.50
CA TRP A 270 23.07 22.00 7.42
C TRP A 270 23.07 22.76 8.75
N LEU A 271 24.24 23.19 9.24
CA LEU A 271 24.39 23.93 10.50
C LEU A 271 24.39 25.45 10.32
N ALA A 272 24.33 25.96 9.09
CA ALA A 272 24.27 27.40 8.80
C ALA A 272 23.07 28.06 9.50
N ASP A 273 21.99 27.30 9.70
CA ASP A 273 20.79 27.76 10.42
C ASP A 273 20.87 27.70 11.95
N CYS A 274 21.93 27.09 12.48
CA CYS A 274 22.20 26.99 13.92
C CYS A 274 23.29 27.97 14.39
N LEU A 275 23.83 28.81 13.51
CA LEU A 275 24.85 29.79 13.86
C LEU A 275 24.23 31.05 14.53
N PRO A 276 24.91 31.63 15.54
CA PRO A 276 24.45 32.86 16.19
C PRO A 276 24.26 34.02 15.18
N PRO A 277 23.29 34.93 15.42
CA PRO A 277 22.90 35.98 14.46
C PRO A 277 24.04 36.89 13.97
N PHE A 278 25.11 37.06 14.75
CA PHE A 278 26.24 37.93 14.40
C PHE A 278 27.22 37.32 13.38
N MET A 279 27.07 36.04 13.02
CA MET A 279 27.83 35.38 11.95
C MET A 279 27.03 35.19 10.65
N ARG A 280 25.75 35.59 10.61
CA ARG A 280 24.96 35.59 9.38
C ARG A 280 25.26 36.87 8.60
N ASP A 281 25.85 36.73 7.42
CA ASP A 281 26.11 37.86 6.52
C ASP A 281 24.79 38.56 6.20
N THR A 282 24.72 39.84 6.56
CA THR A 282 23.54 40.68 6.46
C THR A 282 23.36 41.16 5.03
N HIS A 283 22.59 40.45 4.21
CA HIS A 283 21.79 41.07 3.13
C HIS A 283 20.63 40.15 2.73
N ALA A 284 19.44 40.73 2.67
CA ALA A 284 18.17 40.20 2.14
C ALA A 284 17.32 39.34 3.09
N SER A 285 16.48 40.03 3.84
CA SER A 285 15.15 39.56 4.24
C SER A 285 14.36 39.08 3.02
N THR A 286 14.34 37.76 2.80
CA THR A 286 13.27 37.10 2.05
C THR A 286 12.87 35.89 2.88
N GLN A 287 11.63 35.86 3.37
CA GLN A 287 11.04 34.70 4.06
C GLN A 287 10.79 33.50 3.12
N TYR A 288 11.36 33.55 1.92
CA TYR A 288 11.20 32.57 0.88
C TYR A 288 12.53 32.49 0.13
N THR A 289 13.23 31.37 0.27
CA THR A 289 14.36 31.04 -0.61
C THR A 289 13.76 30.56 -1.93
N PRO A 290 13.85 31.32 -3.03
CA PRO A 290 13.42 30.79 -4.32
C PRO A 290 14.25 29.54 -4.64
N LEU A 291 13.60 28.49 -5.14
CA LEU A 291 14.31 27.34 -5.71
C LEU A 291 15.27 27.88 -6.79
N PRO A 292 16.53 27.43 -6.85
CA PRO A 292 17.53 27.98 -7.76
C PRO A 292 17.02 27.92 -9.20
N GLY A 293 16.72 29.10 -9.76
CA GLY A 293 16.04 29.28 -11.05
C GLY A 293 16.91 28.99 -12.28
N SER A 294 18.04 28.31 -12.15
CA SER A 294 18.96 28.09 -13.26
C SER A 294 19.92 26.91 -12.99
N LEU A 295 19.43 25.69 -13.09
CA LEU A 295 20.27 24.51 -13.35
C LEU A 295 19.61 23.75 -14.51
N GLU A 296 20.20 23.91 -15.70
CA GLU A 296 20.00 23.10 -16.92
C GLU A 296 18.61 22.48 -17.10
N THR A 297 17.56 23.31 -17.13
CA THR A 297 16.18 22.82 -17.27
C THR A 297 16.02 21.93 -18.50
N GLU A 298 16.72 22.19 -19.61
CA GLU A 298 16.62 21.38 -20.84
C GLU A 298 17.14 19.95 -20.72
N ARG A 299 18.03 19.62 -19.77
CA ARG A 299 18.48 18.23 -19.56
C ARG A 299 17.54 17.41 -18.67
N PHE A 300 16.67 18.06 -17.90
CA PHE A 300 15.67 17.40 -17.06
C PHE A 300 14.40 16.96 -17.81
N TRP A 301 14.21 17.42 -19.05
CA TRP A 301 13.03 17.08 -19.87
C TRP A 301 13.26 15.95 -20.88
N ALA A 302 14.49 15.44 -21.01
CA ALA A 302 14.86 14.49 -22.06
C ALA A 302 14.70 13.00 -21.67
N GLY A 303 13.66 12.65 -20.90
CA GLY A 303 13.35 11.26 -20.55
C GLY A 303 11.85 11.03 -20.39
N SER A 304 11.35 9.89 -20.88
CA SER A 304 9.93 9.49 -20.79
C SER A 304 9.49 9.01 -19.40
N GLU A 305 10.33 9.15 -18.38
CA GLU A 305 10.07 8.69 -17.02
C GLU A 305 9.95 9.85 -16.04
N LYS A 306 9.14 9.68 -14.98
CA LYS A 306 9.16 10.54 -13.80
C LYS A 306 10.49 10.30 -13.06
N GLN A 307 11.58 10.91 -13.53
CA GLN A 307 12.90 10.76 -12.91
C GLN A 307 12.87 11.21 -11.44
N ALA A 308 13.47 10.38 -10.59
CA ALA A 308 13.92 10.81 -9.28
C ALA A 308 14.97 11.93 -9.45
N LEU A 309 14.99 12.91 -8.55
CA LEU A 309 16.14 13.82 -8.41
C LEU A 309 17.39 12.98 -8.12
N GLY A 310 18.11 12.59 -9.17
CA GLY A 310 19.37 11.89 -9.08
C GLY A 310 20.48 12.90 -8.81
N TYR A 311 21.17 12.74 -7.68
CA TYR A 311 22.44 13.41 -7.45
C TYR A 311 23.42 12.93 -8.54
N GLN A 312 23.84 13.81 -9.44
CA GLN A 312 24.83 13.47 -10.47
C GLN A 312 26.19 13.18 -9.79
N ALA A 313 26.45 11.91 -9.50
CA ALA A 313 27.80 11.45 -9.25
C ALA A 313 28.48 11.14 -10.60
N SER A 314 29.78 11.45 -10.67
CA SER A 314 30.66 11.26 -11.83
C SER A 314 30.55 9.86 -12.49
N PRO A 315 30.84 9.74 -13.81
CA PRO A 315 30.57 8.57 -14.64
C PRO A 315 31.53 7.38 -14.43
N ALA A 316 31.94 7.12 -13.19
CA ALA A 316 32.49 5.82 -12.85
C ALA A 316 31.33 4.80 -12.82
N GLN A 317 31.48 3.68 -13.52
CA GLN A 317 30.50 2.59 -13.63
C GLN A 317 30.03 2.12 -12.25
N LYS A 318 28.97 2.71 -11.71
CA LYS A 318 28.28 2.21 -10.53
C LYS A 318 27.20 1.26 -11.02
N ALA A 319 27.21 0.04 -10.52
CA ALA A 319 26.09 -0.88 -10.74
C ALA A 319 24.88 -0.37 -9.96
N TYR A 320 23.72 -0.36 -10.60
CA TYR A 320 22.44 -0.02 -9.98
C TYR A 320 21.58 -1.28 -9.91
N LYS A 321 20.81 -1.41 -8.83
CA LYS A 321 19.71 -2.36 -8.76
C LYS A 321 18.40 -1.59 -8.62
N LYS A 322 17.33 -2.06 -9.26
CA LYS A 322 16.00 -1.49 -9.08
C LYS A 322 15.31 -2.24 -7.95
N ARG A 323 14.87 -1.49 -6.95
CA ARG A 323 14.11 -2.01 -5.81
C ARG A 323 12.67 -1.55 -5.95
N ALA A 324 11.73 -2.41 -5.62
CA ALA A 324 10.31 -2.10 -5.68
C ALA A 324 9.58 -2.67 -4.47
N ILE A 325 8.54 -1.95 -4.03
CA ILE A 325 7.67 -2.37 -2.95
C ILE A 325 6.21 -2.14 -3.31
N ALA A 326 5.34 -2.89 -2.64
CA ALA A 326 3.93 -2.59 -2.53
C ALA A 326 3.44 -2.93 -1.11
N ILE A 327 2.53 -2.11 -0.57
CA ILE A 327 2.05 -2.21 0.81
C ILE A 327 0.57 -1.83 0.93
N SER A 328 -0.15 -2.55 1.79
CA SER A 328 -1.56 -2.32 2.14
C SER A 328 -1.71 -2.19 3.66
N GLY A 329 -2.50 -1.19 4.09
CA GLY A 329 -2.76 -0.84 5.47
C GLY A 329 -4.17 -1.19 5.93
N THR A 330 -4.33 -1.36 7.24
CA THR A 330 -5.62 -1.52 7.90
C THR A 330 -5.57 -0.98 9.32
N GLY A 331 -6.63 -0.32 9.77
CA GLY A 331 -6.76 0.17 11.14
C GLY A 331 -7.47 1.51 11.22
N ASN A 332 -7.07 2.34 12.18
CA ASN A 332 -7.63 3.68 12.35
C ASN A 332 -7.23 4.59 11.17
N GLY A 333 -8.12 4.73 10.19
CA GLY A 333 -7.82 5.46 8.96
C GLY A 333 -7.38 6.92 9.17
N ASP A 334 -7.86 7.59 10.22
CA ASP A 334 -7.47 8.98 10.49
C ASP A 334 -6.01 9.08 10.98
N SER A 335 -5.51 8.08 11.71
CA SER A 335 -4.07 7.96 12.00
C SER A 335 -3.26 7.70 10.74
N PHE A 336 -3.69 6.78 9.88
CA PHE A 336 -3.00 6.49 8.62
C PHE A 336 -2.90 7.72 7.72
N LEU A 337 -3.99 8.51 7.63
CA LEU A 337 -4.03 9.78 6.90
C LEU A 337 -3.06 10.81 7.48
N ARG A 338 -3.09 11.03 8.80
CA ARG A 338 -2.26 12.05 9.48
C ARG A 338 -0.76 11.84 9.27
N VAL A 339 -0.31 10.59 9.23
CA VAL A 339 1.12 10.26 9.10
C VAL A 339 1.51 9.78 7.70
N ALA A 340 0.58 9.80 6.73
CA ALA A 340 0.76 9.21 5.41
C ALA A 340 1.43 7.83 5.49
N ALA A 341 0.86 6.92 6.30
CA ALA A 341 1.57 5.76 6.85
C ALA A 341 2.26 4.89 5.79
N ALA A 342 1.56 4.53 4.71
CA ALA A 342 2.14 3.74 3.64
C ALA A 342 3.32 4.48 2.97
N ARG A 343 3.12 5.73 2.56
CA ARG A 343 4.19 6.52 1.93
C ARG A 343 5.37 6.74 2.88
N THR A 344 5.12 6.91 4.18
CA THR A 344 6.16 7.08 5.20
C THR A 344 7.03 5.82 5.33
N ALA A 345 6.43 4.62 5.37
CA ALA A 345 7.20 3.37 5.36
C ALA A 345 8.07 3.25 4.08
N ALA A 346 7.50 3.59 2.93
CA ALA A 346 8.20 3.59 1.66
C ALA A 346 9.36 4.61 1.62
N ALA A 347 9.14 5.81 2.16
CA ALA A 347 10.13 6.88 2.22
C ALA A 347 11.28 6.54 3.19
N MET A 348 10.98 5.95 4.35
CA MET A 348 11.99 5.43 5.27
C MET A 348 12.90 4.45 4.54
N LEU A 349 12.32 3.52 3.77
CA LEU A 349 13.09 2.54 3.02
C LEU A 349 13.97 3.16 1.94
N ARG A 350 13.41 4.10 1.17
CA ARG A 350 14.08 4.70 0.01
C ARG A 350 15.17 5.71 0.38
N PHE A 351 14.98 6.47 1.45
CA PHE A 351 15.82 7.62 1.77
C PHE A 351 16.71 7.44 3.01
N SER A 352 16.58 6.31 3.72
CA SER A 352 17.52 5.95 4.79
C SER A 352 18.83 5.40 4.23
N ALA A 353 19.80 5.19 5.11
CA ALA A 353 21.06 4.54 4.77
C ALA A 353 20.82 3.17 4.09
N PRO A 354 21.70 2.75 3.16
CA PRO A 354 21.58 1.47 2.48
C PRO A 354 21.46 0.30 3.46
N GLY A 355 20.61 -0.67 3.14
CA GLY A 355 20.49 -1.93 3.91
C GLY A 355 19.29 -2.01 4.86
N LEU A 356 18.50 -0.94 5.02
CA LEU A 356 17.21 -1.04 5.72
C LEU A 356 16.27 -1.97 4.94
N ALA A 357 15.61 -2.92 5.61
CA ALA A 357 14.60 -3.79 4.98
C ALA A 357 13.20 -3.17 5.08
N LEU A 358 12.29 -3.55 4.19
CA LEU A 358 10.90 -3.10 4.29
C LEU A 358 10.25 -3.52 5.61
N ALA A 359 10.65 -4.66 6.17
CA ALA A 359 10.19 -5.13 7.48
C ALA A 359 10.51 -4.12 8.60
N ASP A 360 11.70 -3.51 8.57
CA ASP A 360 12.11 -2.51 9.57
C ASP A 360 11.28 -1.23 9.44
N ALA A 361 11.05 -0.77 8.21
CA ALA A 361 10.23 0.41 7.93
C ALA A 361 8.76 0.19 8.30
N VAL A 362 8.20 -0.98 7.97
CA VAL A 362 6.84 -1.38 8.37
C VAL A 362 6.71 -1.46 9.89
N THR A 363 7.70 -2.02 10.58
CA THR A 363 7.75 -2.05 12.05
C THR A 363 7.81 -0.63 12.64
N ALA A 364 8.65 0.25 12.07
CA ALA A 364 8.80 1.62 12.55
C ALA A 364 7.52 2.47 12.42
N VAL A 365 6.64 2.13 11.46
CA VAL A 365 5.37 2.82 11.23
C VAL A 365 4.20 2.14 11.95
N ALA A 366 4.00 0.85 11.71
CA ALA A 366 2.80 0.12 12.12
C ALA A 366 3.04 -0.85 13.28
N GLY A 367 4.29 -1.12 13.64
CA GLY A 367 4.65 -1.95 14.78
C GLY A 367 4.42 -1.28 16.14
N PRO A 368 4.62 -2.04 17.25
CA PRO A 368 4.44 -1.53 18.60
C PRO A 368 5.40 -0.37 18.87
N GLY A 369 4.86 0.75 19.33
CA GLY A 369 5.61 1.98 19.52
C GLY A 369 5.90 2.77 18.24
N GLY A 370 5.43 2.30 17.06
CA GLY A 370 5.64 2.93 15.75
C GLY A 370 4.88 4.24 15.54
N GLU A 371 5.06 4.86 14.37
CA GLU A 371 4.47 6.17 14.02
C GLU A 371 2.95 6.25 14.23
N LEU A 372 2.20 5.21 13.85
CA LEU A 372 0.76 5.18 14.04
C LEU A 372 0.39 5.34 15.53
N GLN A 373 1.05 4.57 16.40
CA GLN A 373 0.84 4.66 17.85
C GLN A 373 1.29 6.02 18.39
N ARG A 374 2.44 6.53 17.95
CA ARG A 374 2.95 7.86 18.36
C ARG A 374 1.99 8.98 17.98
N SER A 375 1.32 8.88 16.82
CA SER A 375 0.34 9.87 16.36
C SER A 375 -0.87 10.01 17.29
N ALA A 376 -1.20 8.96 18.04
CA ALA A 376 -2.29 8.99 19.02
C ALA A 376 -1.91 9.75 20.29
N GLY A 377 -0.62 9.80 20.65
CA GLY A 377 -0.14 10.45 21.87
C GLY A 377 -0.87 9.94 23.12
N GLN A 378 -1.42 10.86 23.92
CA GLN A 378 -2.19 10.54 25.13
C GLN A 378 -3.50 9.81 24.87
N ARG A 379 -3.95 9.69 23.61
CA ARG A 379 -5.19 9.00 23.23
C ARG A 379 -4.97 7.51 22.91
N TRP A 380 -3.72 7.07 22.86
CA TRP A 380 -3.37 5.66 22.65
C TRP A 380 -4.03 4.77 23.72
N ASN A 381 -4.61 3.64 23.30
CA ASN A 381 -5.42 2.74 24.13
C ASN A 381 -6.71 3.35 24.74
N ILE A 382 -7.10 4.57 24.36
CA ILE A 382 -8.34 5.21 24.81
C ILE A 382 -9.36 5.28 23.67
N THR A 383 -8.98 5.84 22.52
CA THR A 383 -9.91 6.15 21.41
C THR A 383 -9.78 5.23 20.20
N SER A 384 -9.02 4.13 20.32
CA SER A 384 -8.55 3.28 19.20
C SER A 384 -7.64 3.98 18.19
N GLU A 385 -7.39 5.28 18.33
CA GLU A 385 -6.45 6.03 17.48
C GLU A 385 -5.06 5.40 17.51
N GLY A 386 -4.41 5.43 16.35
CA GLY A 386 -3.07 4.90 16.17
C GLY A 386 -2.99 3.38 16.02
N GLY A 387 -4.11 2.67 16.19
CA GLY A 387 -4.17 1.22 16.04
C GLY A 387 -4.21 0.81 14.58
N GLY A 388 -3.44 -0.21 14.20
CA GLY A 388 -3.50 -0.77 12.85
C GLY A 388 -2.38 -1.76 12.54
N GLY A 389 -2.18 -1.99 11.24
CA GLY A 389 -1.17 -2.87 10.69
C GLY A 389 -0.93 -2.62 9.21
N ILE A 390 0.22 -3.05 8.72
CA ILE A 390 0.61 -2.99 7.31
C ILE A 390 1.11 -4.38 6.88
N ILE A 391 0.72 -4.81 5.69
CA ILE A 391 1.33 -5.92 4.96
C ILE A 391 2.06 -5.37 3.73
N GLY A 392 3.03 -6.11 3.20
CA GLY A 392 3.75 -5.71 2.00
C GLY A 392 4.55 -6.81 1.35
N ILE A 393 5.07 -6.48 0.17
CA ILE A 393 6.10 -7.25 -0.53
C ILE A 393 7.20 -6.28 -0.95
N GLU A 394 8.43 -6.70 -0.71
CA GLU A 394 9.65 -6.08 -1.24
C GLU A 394 10.26 -6.98 -2.31
N ALA A 395 10.70 -6.43 -3.43
CA ALA A 395 11.43 -7.15 -4.47
C ALA A 395 12.57 -6.29 -5.03
N ASP A 396 13.63 -6.92 -5.51
CA ASP A 396 14.70 -6.23 -6.23
C ASP A 396 15.15 -6.97 -7.50
N SER A 397 15.74 -6.22 -8.42
CA SER A 397 16.22 -6.74 -9.69
C SER A 397 17.46 -7.64 -9.54
N GLY A 398 17.97 -7.84 -8.33
CA GLY A 398 19.25 -8.51 -8.07
C GLY A 398 20.43 -7.96 -8.86
N LEU A 399 21.54 -8.70 -8.81
CA LEU A 399 22.63 -8.59 -9.79
C LEU A 399 22.38 -9.63 -10.90
N ALA A 400 22.60 -9.27 -12.16
CA ALA A 400 22.40 -10.18 -13.29
C ALA A 400 23.35 -11.40 -13.17
N GLY A 401 22.85 -12.65 -13.24
CA GLY A 401 23.73 -13.80 -13.40
C GLY A 401 23.29 -15.19 -12.91
N SER A 402 22.28 -15.34 -12.05
CA SER A 402 21.80 -16.68 -11.67
C SER A 402 20.59 -17.07 -12.51
N GLY A 403 20.60 -18.25 -13.13
CA GLY A 403 19.45 -18.82 -13.84
C GLY A 403 18.29 -19.23 -12.91
N GLU A 404 18.31 -18.80 -11.64
CA GLU A 404 17.27 -19.09 -10.66
C GLU A 404 16.26 -17.93 -10.60
N LEU A 405 14.98 -18.27 -10.46
CA LEU A 405 13.92 -17.30 -10.24
C LEU A 405 14.14 -16.58 -8.90
N ARG A 406 14.08 -15.25 -8.94
CA ARG A 406 14.19 -14.39 -7.75
C ARG A 406 12.93 -14.49 -6.90
N ARG A 407 12.97 -13.93 -5.69
CA ARG A 407 11.85 -13.96 -4.74
C ARG A 407 11.57 -12.57 -4.21
N GLY A 408 10.29 -12.29 -3.97
CA GLY A 408 9.89 -11.18 -3.12
C GLY A 408 9.94 -11.59 -1.64
N THR A 409 10.20 -10.62 -0.79
CA THR A 409 10.12 -10.76 0.66
C THR A 409 8.76 -10.27 1.11
N VAL A 410 7.92 -11.18 1.61
CA VAL A 410 6.67 -10.85 2.28
C VAL A 410 6.98 -10.22 3.63
N VAL A 411 6.33 -9.11 3.95
CA VAL A 411 6.50 -8.40 5.22
C VAL A 411 5.15 -8.04 5.81
N PHE A 412 5.10 -7.94 7.14
CA PHE A 412 3.96 -7.40 7.84
C PHE A 412 4.36 -6.99 9.26
N ASP A 413 3.69 -5.97 9.81
CA ASP A 413 3.69 -5.72 11.25
C ASP A 413 2.44 -4.93 11.66
N PHE A 414 2.10 -4.96 12.95
CA PHE A 414 0.88 -4.34 13.48
C PHE A 414 0.95 -4.06 14.99
N ASN A 415 0.40 -2.96 15.45
CA ASN A 415 0.40 -2.56 16.87
C ASN A 415 -0.95 -2.84 17.57
N SER A 416 -1.92 -3.33 16.82
CA SER A 416 -3.24 -3.72 17.30
C SER A 416 -3.22 -5.09 17.98
N GLY A 417 -4.34 -5.48 18.61
CA GLY A 417 -4.46 -6.76 19.32
C GLY A 417 -4.37 -7.98 18.39
N GLY A 418 -4.72 -7.82 17.12
CA GLY A 418 -4.53 -8.83 16.09
C GLY A 418 -4.80 -8.27 14.69
N MET A 419 -4.24 -8.95 13.70
CA MET A 419 -4.43 -8.67 12.28
C MET A 419 -4.57 -9.98 11.50
N TRP A 420 -5.76 -10.20 10.96
CA TRP A 420 -6.06 -11.31 10.06
C TRP A 420 -5.16 -11.19 8.84
N ARG A 421 -4.32 -12.20 8.59
CA ARG A 421 -3.38 -12.21 7.47
C ARG A 421 -3.09 -13.62 6.99
N ALA A 422 -2.80 -13.75 5.70
CA ALA A 422 -2.39 -15.02 5.12
C ALA A 422 -1.39 -14.83 3.98
N TRP A 423 -0.43 -15.74 3.85
CA TRP A 423 0.62 -15.71 2.81
C TRP A 423 1.11 -17.12 2.52
N VAL A 424 1.86 -17.26 1.43
CA VAL A 424 2.60 -18.50 1.12
C VAL A 424 4.07 -18.26 1.44
N GLU A 425 4.67 -19.14 2.22
CA GLU A 425 6.12 -19.18 2.44
C GLU A 425 6.71 -20.45 1.84
N GLU A 426 7.98 -20.43 1.49
CA GLU A 426 8.70 -21.60 1.00
C GLU A 426 9.78 -21.98 2.03
N ASP A 427 9.84 -23.25 2.39
CA ASP A 427 10.88 -23.76 3.29
C ASP A 427 12.22 -23.99 2.55
N SER A 428 13.25 -24.39 3.30
CA SER A 428 14.58 -24.66 2.76
C SER A 428 14.63 -25.82 1.75
N SER A 429 13.60 -26.68 1.71
CA SER A 429 13.48 -27.77 0.73
C SER A 429 12.80 -27.34 -0.57
N GLY A 430 12.31 -26.10 -0.62
CA GLY A 430 11.57 -25.57 -1.74
C GLY A 430 10.07 -25.87 -1.70
N LYS A 431 9.57 -26.41 -0.58
CA LYS A 431 8.16 -26.73 -0.40
C LYS A 431 7.41 -25.51 0.11
N GLU A 432 6.29 -25.21 -0.52
CA GLU A 432 5.41 -24.12 -0.11
C GLU A 432 4.50 -24.53 1.05
N HIS A 433 4.31 -23.60 1.98
CA HIS A 433 3.44 -23.72 3.13
C HIS A 433 2.51 -22.52 3.18
N GLU A 434 1.23 -22.80 3.36
CA GLU A 434 0.22 -21.77 3.62
C GLU A 434 0.30 -21.34 5.08
N ARG A 435 0.35 -20.03 5.31
CA ARG A 435 0.30 -19.45 6.64
C ARG A 435 -0.93 -18.58 6.75
N ILE A 436 -1.69 -18.77 7.82
CA ILE A 436 -2.84 -17.95 8.19
C ILE A 436 -2.69 -17.64 9.66
N MET A 437 -2.63 -16.35 10.00
CA MET A 437 -2.42 -15.91 11.37
C MET A 437 -3.32 -14.71 11.67
N VAL A 438 -3.60 -14.50 12.96
CA VAL A 438 -4.32 -13.32 13.44
C VAL A 438 -3.55 -12.64 14.57
N PHE A 439 -3.07 -13.40 15.55
CA PHE A 439 -2.25 -12.89 16.63
C PHE A 439 -0.77 -12.91 16.25
N ARG A 440 0.08 -12.31 17.10
CA ARG A 440 1.54 -12.41 16.97
C ARG A 440 1.99 -13.83 17.26
N GLU A 441 1.46 -14.44 18.32
CA GLU A 441 1.62 -15.86 18.61
C GLU A 441 0.58 -16.70 17.85
N GLU A 442 0.91 -17.97 17.58
CA GLU A 442 -0.03 -18.90 16.95
C GLU A 442 -1.33 -19.05 17.74
N TYR A 443 -2.45 -19.27 17.04
CA TYR A 443 -3.71 -19.53 17.71
C TYR A 443 -3.72 -20.96 18.27
N ARG A 444 -3.38 -21.13 19.55
CA ARG A 444 -3.52 -22.39 20.29
C ARG A 444 -4.95 -22.69 20.66
#